data_AF-A0A3D4NUY1-F1
#
_entry.id   AF-A0A3D4NUY1-F1
#
_cell.length_a   1.000
_cell.length_b   1.000
_cell.length_c   1.000
_cell.angle_alpha   90.00
_cell.angle_beta   90.00
_cell.angle_gamma   90.00
#
_symmetry.space_group_name_H-M   'P 1'
#
loop_
_entity.id
_entity.type
_entity.pdbx_description
1 polymer ?
#
loop_
_entity_poly.entity_id
_entity_poly.type
_entity_poly.pdbx_seq_one_letter_code
_entity_poly.pdbx_strand_id
1 'polypeptide(L)'
;VDDAARVIISVLKQLDCAAPLWGTYHYAGHEATTPLALGQAILTEARALHPLAIEAPTAQAHAARPDAAEEPQHAVLACKKILHTFGIKPRAWRAALPGLLDRFYRHG
;
A
#
# COMPACT_ATOMS: atom_id res chain seq x y z
N VAL A 1 0.47 -9.85 2.73
CA VAL A 1 -0.49 -10.61 3.56
C VAL A 1 -0.24 -10.38 5.04
N ASP A 2 1.01 -10.38 5.48
CA ASP A 2 1.40 -10.25 6.90
C ASP A 2 0.84 -9.02 7.62
N ASP A 3 0.79 -7.87 6.94
CA ASP A 3 0.29 -6.64 7.57
C ASP A 3 -1.24 -6.68 7.79
N ALA A 4 -2.00 -7.28 6.86
CA ALA A 4 -3.43 -7.49 7.05
C ALA A 4 -3.70 -8.47 8.20
N ALA A 5 -2.94 -9.57 8.29
CA ALA A 5 -3.05 -10.51 9.41
C ALA A 5 -2.76 -9.85 10.76
N ARG A 6 -1.71 -9.01 10.86
CA ARG A 6 -1.40 -8.22 12.05
C ARG A 6 -2.55 -7.32 12.46
N VAL A 7 -3.18 -6.64 11.50
CA VAL A 7 -4.34 -5.76 11.75
C VAL A 7 -5.52 -6.55 12.28
N ILE A 8 -5.87 -7.67 11.62
CA ILE A 8 -6.99 -8.53 12.02
C ILE A 8 -6.79 -9.04 13.45
N ILE A 9 -5.59 -9.54 13.79
CA ILE A 9 -5.27 -10.00 15.15
C ILE A 9 -5.41 -8.85 16.17
N SER A 10 -4.98 -7.64 15.81
CA SER A 10 -5.09 -6.47 16.69
C SER A 10 -6.54 -6.05 16.94
N VAL A 11 -7.42 -6.22 15.95
CA VAL A 11 -8.87 -6.00 16.06
C VAL A 11 -9.50 -7.08 16.95
N LEU A 12 -9.21 -8.36 16.69
CA LEU A 12 -9.76 -9.49 17.45
C LEU A 12 -9.45 -9.38 18.95
N LYS A 13 -8.21 -9.03 19.31
CA LYS A 13 -7.80 -8.84 20.71
C LYS A 13 -8.60 -7.77 21.46
N GLN A 14 -9.10 -6.75 20.75
CA GLN A 14 -9.88 -5.68 21.38
C GLN A 14 -11.37 -6.02 21.44
N LEU A 15 -11.88 -6.76 20.45
CA LEU A 15 -13.24 -7.29 20.47
C LEU A 15 -13.46 -8.34 21.57
N ASP A 16 -12.41 -9.11 21.91
CA ASP A 16 -12.41 -10.08 23.02
C ASP A 16 -12.67 -9.42 24.38
N CYS A 17 -12.39 -8.13 24.52
CA CYS A 17 -12.74 -7.34 25.71
C CYS A 17 -14.22 -6.91 25.74
N ALA A 18 -15.10 -7.54 24.95
CA ALA A 18 -16.52 -7.22 24.80
C ALA A 18 -16.81 -5.75 24.40
N ALA A 19 -15.87 -5.07 23.74
CA ALA A 19 -16.04 -3.70 23.28
C ALA A 19 -16.99 -3.68 22.04
N PRO A 20 -18.00 -2.77 21.99
CA PRO A 20 -18.99 -2.71 20.92
C PRO A 20 -18.46 -2.02 19.65
N LEU A 21 -17.34 -2.51 19.11
CA LEU A 21 -16.56 -1.84 18.04
C LEU A 21 -16.78 -2.44 16.65
N TRP A 22 -17.81 -3.26 16.47
CA TRP A 22 -18.13 -3.90 15.19
C TRP A 22 -18.48 -2.89 14.09
N GLY A 23 -18.14 -3.23 12.85
CA GLY A 23 -18.49 -2.46 11.66
C GLY A 23 -17.41 -2.47 10.60
N THR A 24 -17.58 -1.62 9.58
CA THR A 24 -16.63 -1.51 8.46
C THR A 24 -15.53 -0.50 8.77
N TYR A 25 -14.29 -0.88 8.46
CA TYR A 25 -13.09 -0.08 8.63
C TYR A 25 -12.21 -0.16 7.38
N HIS A 26 -11.60 0.96 7.01
CA HIS A 26 -10.61 0.99 5.95
C HIS A 26 -9.21 0.73 6.51
N TYR A 27 -8.43 -0.07 5.77
CA TYR A 27 -7.01 -0.25 6.01
C TYR A 27 -6.27 -0.34 4.67
N ALA A 28 -5.26 0.51 4.50
CA ALA A 28 -4.33 0.52 3.37
C ALA A 28 -2.98 1.07 3.84
N GLY A 29 -1.92 0.92 3.05
CA GLY A 29 -0.61 1.52 3.35
C GLY A 29 -0.69 3.03 3.60
N HIS A 30 0.18 3.54 4.46
CA HIS A 30 0.32 4.97 4.73
C HIS A 30 0.96 5.69 3.54
N GLU A 31 0.55 6.94 3.31
CA GLU A 31 0.91 7.84 2.21
C GLU A 31 0.15 7.58 0.90
N ALA A 32 -0.60 8.59 0.45
CA ALA A 32 -1.16 8.61 -0.89
C ALA A 32 -0.04 8.64 -1.93
N THR A 33 -0.20 7.90 -3.02
CA THR A 33 0.74 7.88 -4.14
C THR A 33 -0.01 7.77 -5.46
N THR A 34 0.66 8.14 -6.55
CA THR A 34 0.19 7.88 -7.91
C THR A 34 0.91 6.65 -8.47
N PRO A 35 0.36 5.99 -9.51
CA PRO A 35 1.07 4.91 -10.21
C PRO A 35 2.45 5.34 -10.72
N LEU A 36 2.57 6.59 -11.20
CA LEU A 36 3.84 7.17 -11.63
C LEU A 36 4.87 7.24 -10.48
N ALA A 37 4.47 7.81 -9.34
CA ALA A 37 5.36 7.96 -8.19
C ALA A 37 5.72 6.60 -7.56
N LEU A 38 4.79 5.64 -7.58
CA LEU A 38 5.05 4.26 -7.17
C LEU A 38 6.07 3.59 -8.10
N GLY A 39 5.85 3.69 -9.42
CA GLY A 39 6.77 3.15 -10.43
C GLY A 39 8.17 3.75 -10.33
N GLN A 40 8.27 5.06 -10.12
CA GLN A 40 9.55 5.74 -9.90
C GLN A 40 10.26 5.19 -8.65
N ALA A 41 9.56 5.04 -7.53
CA ALA A 41 10.14 4.49 -6.30
C ALA A 41 10.64 3.05 -6.50
N ILE A 42 9.84 2.21 -7.18
CA ILE A 42 10.23 0.82 -7.49
C ILE A 42 11.48 0.79 -8.35
N LEU A 43 11.51 1.55 -9.45
CA LEU A 43 12.66 1.57 -10.36
C LEU A 43 13.92 2.10 -9.68
N THR A 44 13.81 3.15 -8.87
CA THR A 44 14.95 3.71 -8.12
C THR A 44 15.58 2.66 -7.21
N GLU A 45 14.79 1.96 -6.40
CA GLU A 45 15.30 0.91 -5.50
C GLU A 45 15.82 -0.30 -6.27
N ALA A 46 15.13 -0.71 -7.34
CA ALA A 46 15.49 -1.88 -8.14
C ALA A 46 16.83 -1.69 -8.90
N ARG A 47 17.20 -0.46 -9.29
CA ARG A 47 18.50 -0.18 -9.94
C ARG A 47 19.71 -0.57 -9.09
N ALA A 48 19.57 -0.52 -7.77
CA ALA A 48 20.64 -0.93 -6.87
C ALA A 48 20.83 -2.46 -6.84
N LEU A 49 19.84 -3.22 -7.32
CA LEU A 49 19.81 -4.68 -7.27
C LEU A 49 20.02 -5.33 -8.63
N HIS A 50 19.56 -4.68 -9.72
CA HIS A 50 19.61 -5.25 -11.06
C HIS A 50 19.70 -4.16 -12.15
N PRO A 51 20.44 -4.40 -13.25
CA PRO A 51 20.42 -3.50 -14.40
C PRO A 51 19.01 -3.44 -15.02
N LEU A 52 18.47 -2.23 -15.20
CA LEU A 52 17.14 -2.04 -15.78
C LEU A 52 17.25 -1.40 -17.16
N ALA A 53 16.52 -1.95 -18.14
CA ALA A 53 16.44 -1.38 -19.49
C ALA A 53 15.64 -0.07 -19.55
N ILE A 54 14.73 0.15 -18.60
CA ILE A 54 13.90 1.35 -18.51
C ILE A 54 14.61 2.38 -17.62
N GLU A 55 14.65 3.67 -18.02
CA GLU A 55 15.23 4.77 -17.24
C GLU A 55 14.22 5.46 -16.29
N ALA A 56 13.01 5.71 -16.77
CA ALA A 56 11.94 6.31 -15.97
C ALA A 56 10.56 5.93 -16.53
N PRO A 57 9.52 5.88 -15.68
CA PRO A 57 8.15 5.74 -16.14
C PRO A 57 7.67 7.06 -16.76
N THR A 58 6.88 6.98 -17.84
CA THR A 58 6.27 8.16 -18.46
C THR A 58 4.96 8.52 -17.78
N ALA A 59 4.73 9.82 -17.55
CA ALA A 59 3.47 10.32 -17.02
C ALA A 59 2.35 10.20 -18.06
N GLN A 60 1.19 9.70 -17.64
CA GLN A 60 -0.03 9.66 -18.44
C GLN A 60 -1.20 10.15 -17.60
N ALA A 61 -2.03 11.05 -18.16
CA ALA A 61 -3.24 11.49 -17.51
C ALA A 61 -4.22 10.31 -17.36
N HIS A 62 -4.94 10.25 -16.22
CA HIS A 62 -5.93 9.19 -15.98
C HIS A 62 -6.91 9.05 -17.14
N ALA A 63 -7.49 10.18 -17.59
CA ALA A 63 -8.46 10.22 -18.68
C ALA A 63 -7.92 9.74 -20.05
N ALA A 64 -6.60 9.65 -20.21
CA ALA A 64 -5.98 9.15 -21.43
C ALA A 64 -5.69 7.64 -21.38
N ARG A 65 -6.02 6.97 -20.26
CA ARG A 65 -5.83 5.52 -20.14
C ARG A 65 -7.04 4.76 -20.69
N PRO A 66 -6.84 3.57 -21.31
CA PRO A 66 -7.95 2.76 -21.83
C PRO A 66 -8.98 2.35 -20.77
N ASP A 67 -8.53 2.17 -19.52
CA ASP A 67 -9.32 1.73 -18.37
C ASP A 67 -9.97 2.88 -17.58
N ALA A 68 -9.86 4.13 -18.06
CA ALA A 68 -10.25 5.33 -17.29
C ALA A 68 -11.72 5.37 -16.86
N ALA A 69 -12.61 4.71 -17.61
CA ALA A 69 -14.04 4.64 -17.31
C ALA A 69 -14.37 3.65 -16.19
N GLU A 70 -13.50 2.68 -15.94
CA GLU A 70 -13.70 1.62 -14.93
C GLU A 70 -12.88 1.90 -13.67
N GLU A 71 -11.63 2.32 -13.85
CA GLU A 71 -10.69 2.56 -12.76
C GLU A 71 -10.95 3.91 -12.08
N PRO A 72 -11.14 3.95 -10.75
CA PRO A 72 -11.34 5.19 -10.03
C PRO A 72 -10.05 6.02 -10.02
N GLN A 73 -10.16 7.29 -10.39
CA GLN A 73 -9.05 8.24 -10.31
C GLN A 73 -8.52 8.42 -8.87
N HIS A 74 -9.38 8.22 -7.86
CA HIS A 74 -9.06 8.40 -6.44
C HIS A 74 -9.39 7.14 -5.63
N ALA A 75 -8.39 6.29 -5.40
CA ALA A 75 -8.51 5.05 -4.62
C ALA A 75 -7.91 5.12 -3.20
N VAL A 76 -7.56 6.31 -2.71
CA VAL A 76 -6.95 6.49 -1.38
C VAL A 76 -7.98 6.24 -0.29
N LEU A 77 -7.71 5.29 0.61
CA LEU A 77 -8.61 4.97 1.71
C LEU A 77 -8.32 5.78 2.98
N ALA A 78 -9.35 6.43 3.50
CA ALA A 78 -9.27 7.13 4.79
C ALA A 78 -9.22 6.14 5.97
N CYS A 79 -8.02 5.92 6.52
CA CYS A 79 -7.79 4.97 7.62
C CYS A 79 -7.93 5.61 9.03
N LYS A 80 -8.57 6.78 9.15
CA LYS A 80 -8.71 7.49 10.45
C LYS A 80 -9.56 6.70 11.44
N LYS A 81 -10.63 6.05 10.97
CA LYS A 81 -11.55 5.29 11.82
C LYS A 81 -10.84 4.13 12.51
N ILE A 82 -10.08 3.30 11.78
CA ILE A 82 -9.37 2.16 12.37
C ILE A 82 -8.26 2.60 13.33
N LEU A 83 -7.60 3.72 13.03
CA LEU A 83 -6.61 4.32 13.91
C LEU A 83 -7.24 4.77 15.24
N HIS A 84 -8.33 5.52 15.18
CA HIS A 84 -8.96 6.09 16.38
C HIS A 84 -9.70 5.03 17.21
N THR A 85 -10.24 4.00 16.57
CA THR A 85 -10.99 2.94 17.26
C THR A 85 -10.09 1.87 17.85
N PHE A 86 -9.06 1.42 17.10
CA PHE A 86 -8.24 0.27 17.50
C PHE A 86 -6.76 0.62 17.79
N GLY A 87 -6.37 1.90 17.67
CA GLY A 87 -4.96 2.31 17.77
C GLY A 87 -4.09 1.82 16.59
N ILE A 88 -4.69 1.30 15.52
CA ILE A 88 -3.97 0.66 14.42
C ILE A 88 -3.49 1.72 13.44
N LYS A 89 -2.19 2.02 13.49
CA LYS A 89 -1.54 2.90 12.52
C LYS A 89 -1.21 2.13 11.23
N PRO A 90 -1.59 2.64 10.05
CA PRO A 90 -1.12 2.14 8.77
C PRO A 90 0.40 2.18 8.65
N ARG A 91 0.99 1.16 8.01
CA ARG A 91 2.44 1.13 7.73
C ARG A 91 2.75 1.87 6.44
N ALA A 92 3.84 2.64 6.42
CA ALA A 92 4.35 3.27 5.21
C ALA A 92 4.75 2.19 4.19
N TRP A 93 4.17 2.25 2.99
CA TRP A 93 4.45 1.25 1.96
C TRP A 93 5.91 1.30 1.50
N ARG A 94 6.51 2.50 1.46
CA ARG A 94 7.91 2.70 1.07
C ARG A 94 8.90 1.92 1.93
N ALA A 95 8.66 1.83 3.23
CA ALA A 95 9.54 1.12 4.15
C ALA A 95 9.60 -0.40 3.89
N ALA A 96 8.57 -0.98 3.27
CA ALA A 96 8.54 -2.38 2.91
C ALA A 96 9.19 -2.67 1.55
N LEU A 97 9.44 -1.65 0.73
CA LEU A 97 9.86 -1.80 -0.66
C LEU A 97 11.26 -2.42 -0.81
N PRO A 98 12.31 -1.98 -0.09
CA PRO A 98 13.66 -2.56 -0.26
C PRO A 98 13.68 -4.06 0.05
N GLY A 99 13.08 -4.47 1.17
CA GLY A 99 13.02 -5.89 1.54
C GLY A 99 12.15 -6.73 0.61
N LEU A 100 11.12 -6.13 -0.02
CA LEU A 100 10.34 -6.80 -1.06
C LEU A 100 11.17 -7.04 -2.32
N LEU A 101 11.88 -6.01 -2.80
CA LEU A 101 12.68 -6.10 -4.02
C LEU A 101 13.90 -7.02 -3.85
N ASP A 102 14.57 -6.97 -2.69
CA ASP A 102 15.68 -7.89 -2.37
C ASP A 102 15.23 -9.36 -2.48
N ARG A 103 14.07 -9.71 -1.89
CA ARG A 103 13.51 -11.07 -2.03
C ARG A 103 13.13 -11.41 -3.46
N PHE A 104 12.58 -10.45 -4.20
CA PHE A 104 12.17 -10.65 -5.60
C PHE A 104 13.38 -10.99 -6.48
N TYR A 105 14.49 -10.24 -6.38
CA TYR A 105 15.67 -10.47 -7.21
C TYR A 105 16.57 -11.63 -6.73
N ARG A 106 16.49 -12.04 -5.46
CA ARG A 106 17.24 -13.20 -4.93
C ARG A 106 16.64 -14.56 -5.31
N HIS A 107 15.34 -14.59 -5.62
CA HIS A 107 14.59 -15.81 -5.90
C HIS A 107 13.84 -15.78 -7.24
N GLY A 108 14.05 -14.73 -8.03
CA GLY A 108 13.54 -14.57 -9.39
C GLY A 108 14.49 -15.09 -10.45
#